data_AF-A0A3D2QPJ0-F1
#
_entry.id   AF-A0A3D2QPJ0-F1
#
_cell.length_a   1.000
_cell.length_b   1.000
_cell.length_c   1.000
_cell.angle_alpha   90.00
_cell.angle_beta   90.00
_cell.angle_gamma   90.00
#
_symmetry.space_group_name_H-M   'P 1'
#
loop_
_entity.id
_entity.type
_entity.pdbx_description
1 polymer ?
#
loop_
_entity_poly.entity_id
_entity_poly.type
_entity_poly.pdbx_seq_one_letter_code
_entity_poly.pdbx_strand_id
1 'polypeptide(L)'
;MKKSQLQMHETSRVKRFLQKDFTPYLVFAIPLGFLVIFLFWPLATTLLRAFMKTGAKFSLSGMGFENFKKFLTSALYQKSLRNSFVLSFSVVFFSILIGVPMGYIVARIKVPAKNLLLSLGILPGIMP
;
A
#
# COMPACT_ATOMS: atom_id res chain seq x y z
N MET A 1 -34.98 -36.20 39.23
CA MET A 1 -35.35 -36.10 37.79
C MET A 1 -35.24 -34.70 37.16
N LYS A 2 -34.78 -33.63 37.86
CA LYS A 2 -34.80 -32.24 37.32
C LYS A 2 -33.46 -31.73 36.73
N LYS A 3 -32.33 -32.42 36.97
CA LYS A 3 -31.00 -32.03 36.47
C LYS A 3 -30.72 -32.44 35.01
N SER A 4 -31.48 -33.40 34.46
CA SER A 4 -31.27 -33.91 33.10
C SER A 4 -31.83 -33.01 31.98
N GLN A 5 -32.73 -32.08 32.30
CA GLN A 5 -33.40 -31.19 31.32
C GLN A 5 -32.70 -29.82 31.18
N LEU A 6 -31.88 -29.44 32.17
CA LEU A 6 -31.13 -28.17 32.16
C LEU A 6 -29.83 -28.24 31.35
N GLN A 7 -29.27 -29.43 31.11
CA GLN A 7 -28.02 -29.58 30.35
C GLN A 7 -28.20 -29.70 28.84
N MET A 8 -29.43 -29.94 28.35
CA MET A 8 -29.71 -30.04 26.90
C MET A 8 -29.82 -28.69 26.18
N HIS A 9 -29.99 -27.58 26.89
CA HIS A 9 -30.26 -26.28 26.27
C HIS A 9 -29.04 -25.34 26.16
N GLU A 10 -27.99 -25.59 26.93
CA GLU A 10 -26.81 -24.70 27.01
C GLU A 10 -25.71 -25.05 25.98
N THR A 11 -25.57 -26.34 25.65
CA THR A 11 -24.56 -26.85 24.71
C THR A 11 -24.88 -26.59 23.24
N SER A 12 -26.12 -26.23 22.91
CA SER A 12 -26.60 -25.99 21.54
C SER A 12 -26.20 -24.62 20.97
N ARG A 13 -26.18 -23.55 21.79
CA ARG A 13 -25.80 -22.20 21.32
C ARG A 13 -24.31 -22.06 21.03
N VAL A 14 -23.46 -22.65 21.86
CA VAL A 14 -22.00 -22.53 21.73
C VAL A 14 -21.49 -23.31 20.51
N LYS A 15 -22.03 -24.52 20.27
CA LYS A 15 -21.66 -25.31 19.08
C LYS A 15 -22.08 -24.66 17.75
N ARG A 16 -23.21 -23.94 17.71
CA ARG A 16 -23.61 -23.15 16.52
C ARG A 16 -22.73 -21.93 16.25
N PHE A 17 -22.11 -21.35 17.29
CA PHE A 17 -21.20 -20.23 17.12
C PHE A 17 -19.81 -20.69 16.66
N LEU A 18 -19.35 -21.87 17.08
CA LEU A 18 -18.11 -22.51 16.60
C LEU A 18 -18.26 -23.23 15.24
N GLN A 19 -19.49 -23.50 14.78
CA GLN A 19 -19.77 -23.96 13.42
C GLN A 19 -19.86 -22.82 12.39
N LYS A 20 -19.70 -21.55 12.80
CA LYS A 20 -19.40 -20.50 11.83
C LYS A 20 -18.03 -20.80 11.25
N ASP A 21 -17.94 -20.87 9.94
CA ASP A 21 -16.68 -21.04 9.24
C ASP A 21 -15.76 -19.87 9.58
N PHE A 22 -14.88 -20.05 10.58
CA PHE A 22 -13.83 -19.09 10.96
C PHE A 22 -12.64 -19.16 10.00
N THR A 23 -12.56 -20.23 9.20
CA THR A 23 -11.58 -20.44 8.14
C THR A 23 -11.43 -19.24 7.20
N PRO A 24 -12.49 -18.67 6.59
CA PRO A 24 -12.36 -17.48 5.75
C PRO A 24 -11.76 -16.29 6.51
N TYR A 25 -12.20 -16.02 7.74
CA TYR A 25 -11.65 -14.91 8.53
C TYR A 25 -10.17 -15.10 8.84
N LEU A 26 -9.75 -16.33 9.18
CA LEU A 26 -8.34 -16.63 9.46
C LEU A 26 -7.48 -16.54 8.20
N VAL A 27 -7.98 -17.03 7.06
CA VAL A 27 -7.32 -16.96 5.75
C VAL A 27 -7.13 -15.52 5.29
N PHE A 28 -8.07 -14.60 5.58
CA PHE A 28 -7.89 -13.17 5.29
C PHE A 28 -7.08 -12.44 6.37
N ALA A 29 -7.21 -12.80 7.65
CA ALA A 29 -6.54 -12.12 8.74
C ALA A 29 -5.02 -12.33 8.72
N ILE A 30 -4.54 -13.51 8.31
CA ILE A 30 -3.10 -13.81 8.29
C ILE A 30 -2.34 -12.93 7.28
N PRO A 31 -2.71 -12.86 5.98
CA PRO A 31 -2.05 -11.97 5.02
C PRO A 31 -2.23 -10.50 5.36
N LEU A 32 -3.42 -10.11 5.85
CA LEU A 32 -3.68 -8.73 6.22
C LEU A 32 -2.84 -8.30 7.43
N GLY A 33 -2.75 -9.14 8.45
CA GLY A 33 -1.90 -8.91 9.62
C GLY A 33 -0.42 -8.82 9.23
N PHE A 34 0.04 -9.73 8.36
CA PHE A 34 1.40 -9.66 7.81
C PHE A 34 1.66 -8.34 7.08
N LEU A 35 0.75 -7.92 6.19
CA LEU A 35 0.88 -6.65 5.44
C LEU A 35 0.91 -5.46 6.38
N VAL A 36 0.00 -5.42 7.37
CA VAL A 36 -0.04 -4.34 8.36
C VAL A 36 1.27 -4.27 9.14
N ILE A 37 1.77 -5.40 9.64
CA ILE A 37 3.04 -5.42 10.39
C ILE A 37 4.19 -4.95 9.48
N PHE A 38 4.28 -5.50 8.28
CA PHE A 38 5.39 -5.22 7.35
C PHE A 38 5.38 -3.80 6.80
N LEU A 39 4.20 -3.19 6.62
CA LEU A 39 4.07 -1.81 6.14
C LEU A 39 4.18 -0.82 7.31
N PHE A 40 3.51 -1.10 8.42
CA PHE A 40 3.45 -0.17 9.54
C PHE A 40 4.77 -0.09 10.30
N TRP A 41 5.51 -1.20 10.46
CA TRP A 41 6.81 -1.20 11.13
C TRP A 41 7.84 -0.25 10.50
N PRO A 42 8.17 -0.31 9.18
CA PRO A 42 9.09 0.63 8.55
C PRO A 42 8.54 2.05 8.50
N LEU A 43 7.23 2.24 8.33
CA LEU A 43 6.63 3.58 8.34
C LEU A 43 6.75 4.23 9.72
N ALA A 44 6.42 3.51 10.78
CA ALA A 44 6.53 4.00 12.14
C ALA A 44 7.99 4.30 12.51
N THR A 45 8.92 3.41 12.18
CA THR A 45 10.34 3.65 12.44
C THR A 45 10.90 4.80 11.60
N THR A 46 10.47 4.98 10.35
CA THR A 46 10.85 6.14 9.52
C THR A 46 10.29 7.44 10.07
N LEU A 47 9.04 7.44 10.51
CA LEU A 47 8.40 8.59 11.12
C LEU A 47 9.11 8.99 12.42
N LEU A 48 9.39 8.03 13.31
CA LEU A 48 10.14 8.29 14.55
C LEU A 48 11.56 8.82 14.24
N ARG A 49 12.24 8.26 13.24
CA ARG A 49 13.56 8.73 12.79
C ARG A 49 13.52 10.15 12.22
N ALA A 50 12.41 10.59 11.62
CA ALA A 50 12.28 11.96 11.09
C ALA A 50 12.42 13.02 12.21
N PHE A 51 12.01 12.69 13.43
CA PHE A 51 12.16 13.55 14.61
C PHE A 51 13.47 13.32 15.37
N MET A 52 14.29 12.32 15.04
CA MET A 52 15.55 12.03 15.73
C MET A 52 16.76 12.66 15.01
N LYS A 53 17.79 13.09 15.74
CA LYS A 53 19.04 13.59 15.12
C LYS A 53 19.71 12.53 14.23
N THR A 54 20.17 12.95 13.04
CA THR A 54 20.88 12.09 12.08
C THR A 54 22.08 11.41 12.74
N GLY A 55 22.09 10.07 12.75
CA GLY A 55 23.21 9.28 13.29
C GLY A 55 23.16 8.99 14.79
N ALA A 56 22.17 9.50 15.55
CA ALA A 56 22.00 9.12 16.94
C ALA A 56 21.48 7.66 17.05
N LYS A 57 22.04 6.88 17.99
CA LYS A 57 21.44 5.61 18.44
C LYS A 57 19.99 5.88 18.87
N PHE A 58 19.08 4.90 18.73
CA PHE A 58 17.68 5.00 19.17
C PHE A 58 17.61 5.54 20.60
N SER A 59 17.44 6.85 20.74
CA SER A 59 17.50 7.56 22.01
C SER A 59 16.41 8.62 21.99
N LEU A 60 15.49 8.51 22.93
CA LEU A 60 14.36 9.43 23.06
C LEU A 60 14.81 10.84 23.50
N SER A 61 16.04 10.99 24.03
CA SER A 61 16.56 12.27 24.50
C SER A 61 16.98 13.23 23.37
N GLY A 62 17.03 12.76 22.11
CA GLY A 62 17.45 13.55 20.95
C GLY A 62 16.33 13.93 19.99
N MET A 63 15.06 13.92 20.45
CA MET A 63 13.90 14.22 19.60
C MET A 63 13.77 15.73 19.38
N GLY A 64 13.63 16.16 18.12
CA GLY A 64 13.48 17.56 17.76
C GLY A 64 13.08 17.79 16.29
N PHE A 65 12.79 19.04 15.94
CA PHE A 65 12.33 19.44 14.61
C PHE A 65 13.46 19.94 13.69
N GLU A 66 14.73 19.74 14.08
CA GLU A 66 15.90 20.23 13.34
C GLU A 66 15.95 19.67 11.91
N ASN A 67 15.58 18.40 11.71
CA ASN A 67 15.54 17.78 10.38
C ASN A 67 14.48 18.43 9.47
N PHE A 68 13.30 18.73 10.00
CA PHE A 68 12.24 19.41 9.26
C PHE A 68 12.65 20.83 8.89
N LYS A 69 13.30 21.55 9.82
CA LYS A 69 13.87 22.87 9.51
C LYS A 69 14.93 22.77 8.43
N LYS A 70 15.86 21.82 8.52
CA LYS A 70 16.91 21.58 7.50
C LYS A 70 16.32 21.20 6.15
N PHE A 71 15.26 20.40 6.13
CA PHE A 71 14.53 20.05 4.91
C PHE A 71 13.93 21.30 4.24
N LEU A 72 13.33 22.19 5.04
CA LEU A 72 12.75 23.43 4.53
C LEU A 72 13.80 24.49 4.20
N THR A 73 14.97 24.55 4.84
CA THR A 73 15.96 25.60 4.57
C THR A 73 16.98 25.22 3.50
N SER A 74 17.19 23.93 3.24
CA SER A 74 18.15 23.50 2.23
C SER A 74 17.60 23.71 0.82
N ALA A 75 18.33 24.50 0.02
CA ALA A 75 18.02 24.71 -1.38
C ALA A 75 17.97 23.39 -2.18
N LEU A 76 18.79 22.40 -1.81
CA LEU A 76 18.79 21.10 -2.46
C LEU A 76 17.49 20.33 -2.22
N TYR A 77 17.03 20.24 -0.96
CA TYR A 77 15.78 19.54 -0.62
C TYR A 77 14.57 20.22 -1.25
N GLN A 78 14.49 21.56 -1.20
CA GLN A 78 13.40 22.31 -1.84
C GLN A 78 13.40 22.12 -3.37
N LYS A 79 14.57 22.17 -4.01
CA LYS A 79 14.69 21.97 -5.47
C LYS A 79 14.25 20.56 -5.86
N SER A 80 14.71 19.54 -5.14
CA SER A 80 14.30 18.16 -5.38
C SER A 80 12.79 17.93 -5.19
N LEU A 81 12.20 18.58 -4.17
CA LEU A 81 10.75 18.52 -3.95
C LEU A 81 9.97 19.14 -5.11
N ARG A 82 10.35 20.35 -5.54
CA ARG A 82 9.71 21.03 -6.68
C ARG A 82 9.86 20.23 -7.97
N ASN A 83 11.06 19.71 -8.24
CA ASN A 83 11.29 18.87 -9.40
C ASN A 83 10.41 17.61 -9.38
N SER A 84 10.24 16.97 -8.22
CA SER A 84 9.39 15.78 -8.10
C SER A 84 7.92 16.09 -8.36
N PHE A 85 7.42 17.24 -7.85
CA PHE A 85 6.07 17.71 -8.16
C PHE A 85 5.89 17.99 -9.66
N VAL A 86 6.77 18.79 -10.26
CA VAL A 86 6.69 19.11 -11.69
C VAL A 86 6.76 17.83 -12.52
N LEU A 87 7.71 16.94 -12.23
CA LEU A 87 7.87 15.68 -12.93
C LEU A 87 6.61 14.80 -12.82
N SER A 88 6.07 14.63 -11.60
CA SER A 88 4.88 13.79 -11.40
C SER A 88 3.65 14.34 -12.13
N PHE A 89 3.41 15.66 -12.09
CA PHE A 89 2.33 16.28 -12.87
C PHE A 89 2.54 16.12 -14.38
N SER A 90 3.76 16.37 -14.88
CA SER A 90 4.07 16.19 -16.30
C SER A 90 3.86 14.74 -16.75
N VAL A 91 4.36 13.77 -15.98
CA VAL A 91 4.21 12.34 -16.28
C VAL A 91 2.74 11.95 -16.33
N VAL A 92 1.94 12.34 -15.34
CA VAL A 92 0.50 12.05 -15.32
C VAL A 92 -0.19 12.68 -16.53
N PHE A 93 0.09 13.94 -16.81
CA PHE A 93 -0.50 14.66 -17.94
C PHE A 93 -0.21 13.98 -19.28
N PHE A 94 1.08 13.70 -19.57
CA PHE A 94 1.47 13.04 -20.82
C PHE A 94 1.00 11.58 -20.89
N SER A 95 1.01 10.87 -19.75
CA SER A 95 0.50 9.49 -19.67
C SER A 95 -0.99 9.43 -19.99
N ILE A 96 -1.79 10.38 -19.50
CA ILE A 96 -3.21 10.47 -19.85
C ILE A 96 -3.37 10.85 -21.32
N LEU A 97 -2.61 11.87 -21.77
CA LEU A 97 -2.69 12.39 -23.14
C LEU A 97 -2.40 11.32 -24.20
N ILE A 98 -1.46 10.40 -23.92
CA ILE A 98 -1.08 9.33 -24.86
C ILE A 98 -1.85 8.04 -24.56
N GLY A 99 -1.90 7.64 -23.29
CA GLY A 99 -2.47 6.37 -22.84
C GLY A 99 -3.99 6.27 -23.06
N VAL A 100 -4.73 7.35 -22.83
CA VAL A 100 -6.19 7.33 -23.01
C VAL A 100 -6.59 7.19 -24.49
N PRO A 101 -6.06 7.99 -25.44
CA PRO A 101 -6.35 7.79 -26.86
C PRO A 101 -5.89 6.44 -27.37
N MET A 102 -4.70 5.98 -26.96
CA MET A 102 -4.18 4.67 -27.36
C MET A 102 -5.12 3.54 -26.89
N GLY A 103 -5.55 3.57 -25.62
CA GLY A 103 -6.50 2.60 -25.07
C GLY A 103 -7.85 2.62 -25.81
N TYR A 104 -8.35 3.81 -26.15
CA TYR A 104 -9.58 3.96 -26.92
C TYR A 104 -9.47 3.35 -28.32
N ILE A 105 -8.40 3.65 -29.06
CA ILE A 105 -8.16 3.13 -30.42
C ILE A 105 -8.12 1.60 -30.40
N VAL A 106 -7.35 1.00 -29.48
CA VAL A 106 -7.21 -0.46 -29.37
C VAL A 106 -8.54 -1.14 -28.99
N ALA A 107 -9.38 -0.48 -28.18
CA ALA A 107 -10.64 -1.04 -27.71
C ALA A 107 -11.80 -0.91 -28.72
N ARG A 108 -11.82 0.16 -29.53
CA ARG A 108 -12.99 0.52 -30.35
C ARG A 108 -12.75 0.49 -31.87
N ILE A 109 -11.50 0.49 -32.33
CA ILE A 109 -11.16 0.52 -33.76
C ILE A 109 -10.56 -0.83 -34.17
N LYS A 110 -10.91 -1.32 -35.37
CA LYS A 110 -10.23 -2.50 -35.97
C LYS A 110 -8.83 -2.08 -36.42
N VAL A 111 -7.87 -2.12 -35.50
CA VAL A 111 -6.48 -1.73 -35.76
C VAL A 111 -5.76 -2.85 -36.52
N PRO A 112 -5.20 -2.60 -37.72
CA PRO A 112 -4.31 -3.57 -38.35
C PRO A 112 -3.06 -3.76 -37.46
N ALA A 113 -2.62 -5.00 -37.30
CA ALA A 113 -1.50 -5.38 -36.40
C ALA A 113 -1.71 -5.10 -34.89
N LYS A 114 -2.96 -5.21 -34.39
CA LYS A 114 -3.29 -5.11 -32.94
C LYS A 114 -2.35 -5.92 -32.04
N ASN A 115 -2.01 -7.15 -32.41
CA ASN A 115 -1.12 -8.00 -31.62
C ASN A 115 0.30 -7.42 -31.50
N LEU A 116 0.83 -6.82 -32.56
CA LEU A 116 2.14 -6.17 -32.53
C LEU A 116 2.14 -4.95 -31.60
N LEU A 117 1.08 -4.12 -31.66
CA LEU A 117 0.91 -2.97 -30.77
C LEU A 117 0.83 -3.38 -29.29
N LEU A 118 0.09 -4.46 -28.99
CA LEU A 118 -0.01 -5.00 -27.64
C LEU A 118 1.33 -5.56 -27.15
N SER A 119 2.06 -6.31 -28.00
CA SER A 119 3.38 -6.82 -27.67
C SER A 119 4.36 -5.68 -27.39
N LEU A 120 4.46 -4.68 -28.27
CA LEU A 120 5.34 -3.52 -28.08
C LEU A 120 5.01 -2.72 -26.82
N GLY A 121 3.73 -2.65 -26.41
CA GLY A 121 3.32 -1.99 -25.18
C GLY A 121 3.73 -2.71 -23.90
N ILE A 122 3.82 -4.05 -23.92
CA ILE A 122 4.17 -4.87 -22.75
C ILE A 122 5.69 -5.04 -22.61
N LEU A 123 6.44 -5.01 -23.73
CA LEU A 123 7.88 -5.21 -23.77
C LEU A 123 8.67 -4.36 -22.75
N PRO A 124 8.42 -3.04 -22.59
CA PRO A 124 9.11 -2.24 -21.58
C PRO A 124 8.87 -2.70 -20.15
N GLY A 125 7.73 -3.35 -19.86
CA GLY A 125 7.39 -3.84 -18.52
C GLY A 125 8.08 -5.15 -18.15
N ILE A 126 8.55 -5.91 -19.13
CA ILE A 126 9.33 -7.15 -18.92
C ILE A 126 10.84 -6.92 -19.03
N MET A 127 11.26 -5.73 -19.46
CA MET A 127 12.67 -5.35 -19.50
C MET A 127 13.13 -5.09 -18.05
N PRO A 128 14.22 -5.74 -17.58
CA PRO A 128 14.73 -5.57 -16.22
C PRO A 128 15.26 -4.17 -15.95
#